data_AF-A0A444VLY3-F1
#
_entry.id   AF-A0A444VLY3-F1
#
_cell.length_a   1.000
_cell.length_b   1.000
_cell.length_c   1.000
_cell.angle_alpha   90.00
_cell.angle_beta   90.00
_cell.angle_gamma   90.00
#
_symmetry.space_group_name_H-M   'P 1'
#
loop_
_entity.id
_entity.type
_entity.pdbx_description
1 polymer ?
#
loop_
_entity_poly.entity_id
_entity_poly.type
_entity_poly.pdbx_seq_one_letter_code
_entity_poly.pdbx_strand_id
1 'polypeptide(L)'
;MTVNEYLIVSRNAATLGMGIPDYIRKKVTGRPLPRTKVTPEDRRLFVELSRIGNNINQLTKNAHLRMHSPKDLYRRLGELRHLLHELKSNITNK
;
A
#
# COMPACT_ATOMS: atom_id res chain seq x y z
N MET A 1 0.49 -26.31 27.67
CA MET A 1 0.55 -24.87 27.38
C MET A 1 -0.56 -24.18 28.14
N THR A 2 -0.23 -23.42 29.17
CA THR A 2 -1.19 -22.59 29.90
C THR A 2 -1.56 -21.35 29.09
N VAL A 3 -2.64 -20.66 29.46
CA VAL A 3 -3.04 -19.39 28.83
C VAL A 3 -1.92 -18.36 28.92
N ASN A 4 -1.23 -18.28 30.07
CA ASN A 4 -0.11 -17.37 30.26
C ASN A 4 1.06 -17.67 29.32
N GLU A 5 1.41 -18.96 29.15
CA GLU A 5 2.46 -19.38 28.21
C GLU A 5 2.10 -19.00 26.78
N TYR A 6 0.84 -19.21 26.38
CA TYR A 6 0.36 -18.81 25.06
C TYR A 6 0.46 -17.29 24.84
N LEU A 7 0.05 -16.48 25.82
CA LEU A 7 0.11 -15.02 25.74
C LEU A 7 1.54 -14.50 25.61
N ILE A 8 2.50 -15.11 26.32
CA ILE A 8 3.92 -14.78 26.21
C ILE A 8 4.44 -15.07 24.80
N VAL A 9 4.14 -16.26 24.27
CA VAL A 9 4.55 -16.66 22.91
C VAL A 9 3.92 -15.74 21.87
N SER A 10 2.63 -15.44 22.01
CA SER A 10 1.88 -14.55 21.12
C SER A 10 2.47 -13.14 21.10
N ARG A 11 2.74 -12.55 22.28
CA ARG A 11 3.34 -11.20 22.38
C ARG A 11 4.76 -11.17 21.79
N ASN A 12 5.57 -12.19 22.02
CA ASN A 12 6.91 -12.30 21.45
C ASN A 12 6.88 -12.45 19.92
N ALA A 13 5.96 -13.26 19.39
CA ALA A 13 5.76 -13.39 17.96
C ALA A 13 5.31 -12.04 17.34
N ALA A 14 4.38 -11.34 17.99
CA ALA A 14 3.86 -10.05 17.54
C ALA A 14 4.92 -8.92 17.54
N THR A 15 5.79 -8.87 18.56
CA THR A 15 6.87 -7.86 18.64
C THR A 15 7.96 -8.05 17.59
N LEU A 16 8.11 -9.26 17.06
CA LEU A 16 8.97 -9.57 15.91
C LEU A 16 8.19 -9.52 14.59
N GLY A 17 6.94 -9.04 14.66
CA GLY A 17 5.77 -9.55 13.95
C GLY A 17 6.00 -10.63 12.91
N MET A 18 5.83 -11.82 13.41
CA MET A 18 5.72 -13.06 12.70
C MET A 18 4.52 -13.80 13.27
N GLY A 19 3.99 -14.76 12.52
CA GLY A 19 2.98 -15.65 13.07
C GLY A 19 3.54 -16.45 14.25
N ILE A 20 2.66 -16.83 15.19
CA ILE A 20 3.02 -17.72 16.31
C ILE A 20 3.72 -19.00 15.81
N PRO A 21 3.22 -19.69 14.76
CA PRO A 21 3.88 -20.89 14.24
C PRO A 21 5.30 -20.63 13.72
N ASP A 22 5.53 -19.52 13.04
CA ASP A 22 6.84 -19.16 12.48
C ASP A 22 7.84 -18.79 13.58
N TYR A 23 7.36 -18.08 14.60
CA TYR A 23 8.15 -17.76 15.79
C TYR A 23 8.62 -19.03 16.48
N ILE A 24 7.70 -19.96 16.75
CA ILE A 24 8.02 -21.25 17.38
C ILE A 24 9.01 -22.01 16.50
N ARG A 25 8.73 -22.14 15.19
CA ARG A 25 9.60 -22.86 14.25
C ARG A 25 11.02 -22.30 14.25
N LYS A 26 11.20 -20.97 14.19
CA LYS A 26 12.54 -20.36 14.23
C LYS A 26 13.23 -20.55 15.57
N LYS A 27 12.50 -20.42 16.68
CA LYS A 27 13.04 -20.65 18.04
C LYS A 27 13.55 -22.07 18.23
N VAL A 28 12.77 -23.08 17.84
CA VAL A 28 13.16 -24.50 18.02
C VAL A 28 14.24 -24.95 17.05
N THR A 29 14.32 -24.34 15.86
CA THR A 29 15.34 -24.67 14.85
C THR A 29 16.62 -23.84 14.98
N GLY A 30 16.71 -22.95 15.97
CA GLY A 30 17.86 -22.06 16.16
C GLY A 30 18.07 -21.04 15.03
N ARG A 31 17.08 -20.86 14.15
CA ARG A 31 17.17 -19.90 13.04
C ARG A 31 17.13 -18.46 13.58
N PRO A 32 17.87 -17.53 12.96
CA PRO A 32 17.92 -16.15 13.42
C PRO A 32 16.53 -15.49 13.38
N LEU A 33 16.21 -14.85 14.50
CA LEU A 33 15.03 -14.00 14.63
C LEU A 33 15.34 -12.58 14.11
N PRO A 34 14.32 -11.81 13.71
CA PRO A 34 14.50 -10.39 13.39
C PRO A 34 15.22 -9.66 14.54
N ARG A 35 16.26 -8.89 14.21
CA ARG A 35 17.03 -8.11 15.20
C ARG A 35 16.24 -6.91 15.73
N THR A 36 15.38 -6.35 14.89
CA THR A 36 14.53 -5.22 15.26
C THR A 36 13.26 -5.75 15.91
N LYS A 37 13.06 -5.39 17.17
CA LYS A 37 11.78 -5.54 17.87
C LYS A 37 11.00 -4.27 17.67
N VAL A 38 9.74 -4.39 17.29
CA VAL A 38 8.81 -3.28 17.09
C VAL A 38 7.63 -3.55 18.00
N THR A 39 7.15 -2.57 18.74
CA THR A 39 5.93 -2.79 19.55
C THR A 39 4.77 -3.18 18.63
N PRO A 40 3.79 -3.97 19.08
CA PRO A 40 2.64 -4.31 18.24
C PRO A 40 1.93 -3.08 17.65
N GLU A 41 1.89 -1.99 18.40
CA GLU A 41 1.33 -0.70 18.03
C GLU A 41 2.17 -0.03 16.93
N ASP A 42 3.49 0.10 17.13
CA ASP A 42 4.41 0.65 16.14
C ASP A 42 4.43 -0.20 14.86
N ARG A 43 4.17 -1.50 14.97
CA ARG A 43 4.11 -2.39 13.82
C ARG A 43 2.89 -2.12 12.95
N ARG A 44 1.72 -1.88 13.55
CA ARG A 44 0.53 -1.47 12.78
C ARG A 44 0.80 -0.18 12.03
N LEU A 45 1.38 0.81 12.71
CA LEU A 45 1.80 2.06 12.09
C LEU A 45 2.78 1.82 10.92
N PHE A 46 3.80 0.98 11.11
CA PHE A 46 4.76 0.63 10.07
C PHE A 46 4.12 -0.03 8.84
N VAL A 47 3.16 -0.94 9.05
CA VAL A 47 2.42 -1.59 7.97
C VAL A 47 1.61 -0.56 7.16
N GLU A 48 0.92 0.36 7.83
CA GLU A 48 0.17 1.41 7.13
C GLU A 48 1.08 2.37 6.38
N LEU A 49 2.21 2.77 6.97
CA LEU A 49 3.22 3.59 6.28
C LEU A 49 3.78 2.89 5.05
N SER A 50 4.02 1.57 5.12
CA SER A 50 4.47 0.77 3.97
C SER A 50 3.42 0.73 2.85
N ARG A 51 2.13 0.60 3.19
CA ARG A 51 1.03 0.66 2.22
C ARG A 51 0.93 2.03 1.55
N ILE A 52 1.06 3.11 2.31
CA ILE A 52 1.08 4.48 1.79
C ILE A 52 2.26 4.66 0.82
N GLY A 53 3.46 4.23 1.21
CA GLY A 53 4.64 4.29 0.34
C GLY A 53 4.48 3.50 -0.96
N ASN A 54 3.86 2.32 -0.90
CA ASN A 54 3.55 1.54 -2.10
C ASN A 54 2.55 2.25 -3.02
N ASN A 55 1.50 2.87 -2.48
CA ASN A 55 0.55 3.65 -3.26
C ASN A 55 1.22 4.86 -3.94
N ILE A 56 2.09 5.58 -3.22
CA ILE A 56 2.87 6.68 -3.79
C ILE A 56 3.74 6.16 -4.94
N ASN A 57 4.46 5.05 -4.75
CA ASN A 57 5.29 4.45 -5.80
C ASN A 57 4.48 4.04 -7.04
N GLN A 58 3.26 3.50 -6.84
CA GLN A 58 2.35 3.19 -7.94
C GLN A 58 1.89 4.46 -8.67
N LEU A 59 1.55 5.53 -7.96
CA LEU A 59 1.20 6.82 -8.56
C LEU A 59 2.37 7.41 -9.36
N THR A 60 3.58 7.39 -8.80
CA THR A 60 4.80 7.85 -9.49
C THR A 60 5.07 7.03 -10.74
N LYS A 61 4.99 5.70 -10.66
CA LYS A 61 5.15 4.82 -11.83
C LYS A 61 4.06 5.07 -12.87
N ASN A 62 2.80 5.21 -12.46
CA ASN A 62 1.71 5.52 -13.37
C ASN A 62 1.90 6.88 -14.04
N ALA A 63 2.30 7.91 -13.31
CA ALA A 63 2.60 9.22 -13.86
C ALA A 63 3.77 9.14 -14.86
N HIS A 64 4.88 8.53 -14.46
CA HIS A 64 6.08 8.40 -15.28
C HIS A 64 5.84 7.55 -16.55
N LEU A 65 5.14 6.42 -16.44
CA LEU A 65 4.86 5.54 -17.58
C LEU A 65 3.77 6.12 -18.51
N ARG A 66 2.80 6.88 -17.97
CA ARG A 66 1.77 7.55 -18.79
C ARG A 66 2.27 8.83 -19.47
N MET A 67 3.45 9.35 -19.12
CA MET A 67 4.14 10.35 -19.94
C MET A 67 4.49 9.83 -21.36
N HIS A 68 4.44 8.52 -21.60
CA HIS A 68 4.67 7.90 -22.92
C HIS A 68 3.41 7.55 -23.73
N SER A 69 2.19 7.98 -23.34
CA SER A 69 1.02 7.93 -24.26
C SER A 69 0.49 9.31 -24.64
N PRO A 70 1.24 10.09 -25.44
CA PRO A 70 0.74 11.35 -26.01
C PRO A 70 -0.59 11.14 -26.75
N LYS A 71 -0.76 9.99 -27.41
CA LYS A 71 -1.95 9.68 -28.22
C LYS A 71 -3.25 9.65 -27.41
N ASP A 72 -3.25 9.07 -26.20
CA ASP A 72 -4.45 9.06 -25.35
C ASP A 72 -4.75 10.45 -24.77
N LEU A 73 -3.71 11.23 -24.47
CA LEU A 73 -3.89 12.60 -23.99
C LEU A 73 -4.46 13.51 -25.08
N TYR A 74 -3.91 13.46 -26.31
CA TYR A 74 -4.44 14.23 -27.44
C TYR A 74 -5.87 13.83 -27.81
N ARG A 75 -6.19 12.53 -27.74
CA ARG A 75 -7.56 12.04 -27.95
C ARG A 75 -8.52 12.64 -26.91
N ARG A 76 -8.19 12.54 -25.62
CA ARG A 76 -9.02 13.07 -24.52
C ARG A 76 -9.17 14.58 -24.58
N LEU A 77 -8.12 15.31 -24.96
CA LEU A 77 -8.19 16.77 -25.16
C LEU A 77 -9.07 17.14 -26.37
N GLY A 78 -9.05 16.34 -27.43
CA GLY A 78 -9.97 16.48 -28.57
C GLY A 78 -11.43 16.28 -28.17
N GLU A 79 -11.73 15.22 -27.41
CA GLU A 79 -13.07 14.93 -26.88
C GLU A 79 -13.56 16.07 -25.96
N LEU A 80 -12.72 16.55 -25.04
CA LEU A 80 -13.05 17.67 -24.15
C LEU A 80 -13.36 18.96 -24.93
N ARG A 81 -12.57 19.27 -25.95
CA ARG A 81 -12.81 20.44 -26.82
C ARG A 81 -14.18 20.35 -27.50
N HIS A 82 -14.57 19.15 -27.95
CA HIS A 82 -15.83 18.94 -28.64
C HIS A 82 -17.03 19.19 -27.71
N LEU A 83 -16.99 18.65 -26.48
CA LEU A 83 -18.03 18.83 -25.47
C LEU A 83 -18.19 20.30 -25.05
N LEU A 84 -17.08 21.02 -24.86
CA LEU A 84 -17.14 22.45 -24.54
C LEU A 84 -17.75 23.26 -25.68
N HIS A 85 -17.53 22.85 -26.93
CA HIS A 85 -18.12 23.50 -28.09
C HIS A 85 -19.64 23.28 -28.16
N GLU A 86 -20.09 22.06 -27.87
CA GLU A 86 -21.53 21.73 -27.79
C GLU A 86 -22.23 22.48 -26.66
N LEU A 87 -21.61 22.53 -25.47
CA LEU A 87 -22.14 23.31 -24.34
C LEU A 87 -22.24 24.79 -24.70
N LYS A 88 -21.20 25.35 -25.32
CA LYS A 88 -21.21 26.75 -25.78
C LYS A 88 -22.32 26.99 -26.80
N SER A 89 -22.48 26.13 -27.82
CA SER A 89 -23.55 26.30 -28.81
C SER A 89 -24.93 26.21 -28.18
N ASN A 90 -25.11 25.32 -27.21
CA ASN A 90 -26.39 25.16 -26.50
C ASN A 90 -26.74 26.38 -25.62
N ILE A 91 -25.73 27.09 -25.11
CA ILE A 91 -25.93 28.35 -24.37
C ILE A 91 -26.18 29.53 -25.33
N THR A 92 -25.57 29.51 -26.52
CA THR A 92 -25.65 30.63 -27.48
C THR A 92 -26.88 30.58 -28.38
N ASN A 93 -27.52 29.40 -28.51
CA ASN A 93 -28.78 29.19 -29.27
C ASN A 93 -30.05 29.30 -28.39
N LYS A 94 -29.95 29.93 -27.21
CA LYS A 94 -31.08 30.37 -26.38
C LYS A 94 -31.14 31.88 -26.39
#